data_AF-A0A7C5Y977-F1
#
_entry.id   AF-A0A7C5Y977-F1
#
_cell.length_a   1.000
_cell.length_b   1.000
_cell.length_c   1.000
_cell.angle_alpha   90.00
_cell.angle_beta   90.00
_cell.angle_gamma   90.00
#
_symmetry.space_group_name_H-M   'P 1'
#
loop_
_entity.id
_entity.type
_entity.pdbx_description
1 polymer ?
#
loop_
_entity_poly.entity_id
_entity_poly.type
_entity_poly.pdbx_seq_one_letter_code
_entity_poly.pdbx_strand_id
1 'polypeptide(L)'
;MFKSKFQMTEIIESLTKGIAVYETLRTYDGKPFAVNEHYSRLCKSLSYLKITTPTYKEFEELIYENLSERIRIVYTYTGKLLSYVSIENTEEMKIEYVKIDFTTVRRADPWSIPPDLKSLGRPDIYLARLTKGDNYDVVMLGNKGQVCEGTFSNIFLVKGKKIITPSLES
;
A
#
# COMPACT_ATOMS: atom_id res chain seq x y z
N MET A 1 -11.58 18.73 -5.35
CA MET A 1 -10.82 19.97 -5.07
C MET A 1 -9.89 19.67 -3.91
N PHE A 2 -8.58 19.56 -4.15
CA PHE A 2 -7.59 19.20 -3.13
C PHE A 2 -7.45 20.34 -2.11
N LYS A 3 -8.10 20.23 -0.94
CA LYS A 3 -7.83 21.11 0.19
C LYS A 3 -6.56 20.61 0.89
N SER A 4 -5.39 20.94 0.37
CA SER A 4 -4.14 20.74 1.09
C SER A 4 -3.79 22.01 1.87
N LYS A 5 -3.52 21.89 3.17
CA LYS A 5 -2.95 22.96 4.01
C LYS A 5 -1.45 23.21 3.74
N PHE A 6 -0.84 22.47 2.80
CA PHE A 6 0.62 22.40 2.63
C PHE A 6 1.12 23.06 1.35
N GLN A 7 2.34 23.59 1.41
CA GLN A 7 2.97 24.28 0.27
C GLN A 7 3.42 23.26 -0.79
N MET A 8 3.20 23.57 -2.07
CA MET A 8 3.60 22.73 -3.22
C MET A 8 5.08 22.29 -3.17
N THR A 9 5.94 23.12 -2.59
CA THR A 9 7.38 22.87 -2.42
C THR A 9 7.69 21.65 -1.54
N GLU A 10 6.95 21.45 -0.44
CA GLU A 10 7.14 20.32 0.48
C GLU A 10 6.77 18.99 -0.20
N ILE A 11 5.75 19.01 -1.06
CA ILE A 11 5.34 17.86 -1.87
C ILE A 11 6.42 17.54 -2.90
N ILE A 12 6.91 18.54 -3.62
CA ILE A 12 7.94 18.36 -4.65
C ILE A 12 9.22 17.77 -4.04
N GLU A 13 9.66 18.27 -2.87
CA GLU A 13 10.83 17.72 -2.18
C GLU A 13 10.65 16.26 -1.77
N SER A 14 9.46 15.91 -1.27
CA SER A 14 9.14 14.52 -0.92
C SER A 14 9.15 13.59 -2.13
N LEU A 15 8.61 14.08 -3.26
CA LEU A 15 8.58 13.35 -4.53
C LEU A 15 9.98 13.14 -5.12
N THR A 16 10.83 14.16 -5.12
CA THR A 16 12.19 14.06 -5.68
C THR A 16 13.08 13.10 -4.88
N LYS A 17 12.85 12.99 -3.57
CA LYS A 17 13.56 12.02 -2.71
C LYS A 17 12.97 10.61 -2.77
N GLY A 18 11.73 10.46 -3.24
CA GLY A 18 11.02 9.17 -3.23
C GLY A 18 10.67 8.67 -1.81
N ILE A 19 10.76 9.53 -0.80
CA ILE A 19 10.54 9.17 0.61
C ILE A 19 9.08 9.48 0.97
N ALA A 20 8.24 8.47 0.82
CA ALA A 20 6.85 8.52 1.25
C ALA A 20 6.32 7.12 1.57
N VAL A 21 5.58 7.01 2.66
CA VAL A 21 4.85 5.79 3.03
C VAL A 21 3.36 6.05 2.96
N TYR A 22 2.55 5.01 2.80
CA TYR A 22 1.12 5.20 2.72
C TYR A 22 0.34 4.05 3.34
N GLU A 23 -0.85 4.37 3.81
CA GLU A 23 -1.87 3.40 4.20
C GLU A 23 -3.11 3.56 3.34
N THR A 24 -3.85 2.46 3.20
CA THR A 24 -5.17 2.49 2.57
C THR A 24 -6.11 1.61 3.35
N LEU A 25 -7.10 2.24 3.96
CA LEU A 25 -8.08 1.62 4.82
C LEU A 25 -9.42 1.51 4.08
N ARG A 26 -10.19 0.51 4.50
CA ARG A 26 -11.57 0.31 4.09
C ARG A 26 -12.49 0.56 5.27
N THR A 27 -13.62 1.20 5.02
CA THR A 27 -14.67 1.43 6.00
C THR A 27 -15.88 0.58 5.62
N TYR A 28 -16.48 -0.08 6.61
CA TYR A 28 -17.73 -0.83 6.46
C TYR A 28 -18.74 -0.27 7.45
N ASP A 29 -19.92 0.14 6.98
CA ASP A 29 -20.98 0.75 7.81
C ASP A 29 -20.47 1.90 8.70
N GLY A 30 -19.61 2.76 8.14
CA GLY A 30 -18.99 3.88 8.85
C GLY A 30 -17.91 3.50 9.85
N LYS A 31 -17.49 2.23 9.92
CA LYS A 31 -16.43 1.73 10.81
C LYS A 31 -15.17 1.38 10.01
N PRO A 32 -14.04 2.07 10.25
CA PRO A 32 -12.76 1.70 9.66
C PRO A 32 -12.33 0.30 10.12
N PHE A 33 -11.89 -0.53 9.18
CA PHE A 33 -11.46 -1.90 9.46
C PHE A 33 -9.98 -1.96 9.86
N ALA A 34 -9.66 -2.79 10.86
CA ALA A 34 -8.29 -3.14 11.27
C ALA A 34 -7.35 -1.94 11.52
N VAL A 35 -7.85 -0.88 12.18
CA VAL A 35 -7.11 0.37 12.40
C VAL A 35 -5.78 0.14 13.13
N ASN A 36 -5.75 -0.75 14.12
CA ASN A 36 -4.55 -1.09 14.89
C ASN A 36 -3.47 -1.73 14.00
N GLU A 37 -3.88 -2.61 13.09
CA GLU A 37 -2.98 -3.30 12.16
C GLU A 37 -2.44 -2.31 11.11
N HIS A 38 -3.28 -1.42 10.60
CA HIS A 38 -2.87 -0.33 9.72
C HIS A 38 -1.87 0.60 10.41
N TYR A 39 -2.13 1.01 11.66
CA TYR A 39 -1.20 1.84 12.44
C TYR A 39 0.12 1.12 12.71
N SER A 40 0.08 -0.16 13.10
CA SER A 40 1.29 -0.95 13.34
C SER A 40 2.16 -1.06 12.09
N ARG A 41 1.55 -1.24 10.91
CA ARG A 41 2.27 -1.27 9.62
C ARG A 41 2.82 0.10 9.23
N LEU A 42 2.09 1.18 9.49
CA LEU A 42 2.58 2.54 9.31
C LEU A 42 3.83 2.78 10.17
N CYS A 43 3.77 2.47 11.46
CA CYS A 43 4.90 2.60 12.37
C CYS A 43 6.11 1.81 11.89
N LYS A 44 5.90 0.56 11.44
CA LYS A 44 6.97 -0.28 10.87
C LYS A 44 7.59 0.37 9.63
N SER A 45 6.76 0.86 8.70
CA SER A 45 7.23 1.52 7.47
C SER A 45 8.04 2.79 7.76
N LEU A 46 7.58 3.63 8.69
CA LEU A 46 8.31 4.84 9.12
C LEU A 46 9.61 4.51 9.86
N SER A 47 9.66 3.40 10.59
CA SER A 47 10.86 2.98 11.33
C SER A 47 12.05 2.67 10.42
N TYR A 48 11.81 2.06 9.25
CA TYR A 48 12.85 1.83 8.24
C TYR A 48 13.47 3.13 7.74
N LEU A 49 12.69 4.21 7.73
CA LEU A 49 13.10 5.53 7.29
C LEU A 49 13.64 6.40 8.43
N LYS A 50 13.65 5.88 9.68
CA LYS A 50 14.02 6.60 10.90
C LYS A 50 13.21 7.90 11.09
N ILE A 51 11.93 7.87 10.73
CA ILE A 51 11.01 9.00 10.88
C ILE A 51 10.13 8.75 12.11
N THR A 52 9.97 9.78 12.94
CA THR A 52 9.05 9.74 14.09
C THR A 52 7.61 9.53 13.61
N THR A 53 6.91 8.60 14.23
CA THR A 53 5.52 8.26 13.89
C THR A 53 4.56 9.28 14.48
N PRO A 54 3.38 9.50 13.86
CA PRO A 54 2.28 10.14 14.58
C PRO A 54 1.87 9.24 15.76
N THR A 55 1.19 9.80 16.74
CA THR A 55 0.54 9.01 17.78
C THR A 55 -0.64 8.21 17.20
N TYR A 56 -1.03 7.13 17.88
CA TYR A 56 -2.22 6.36 17.50
C TYR A 56 -3.46 7.25 17.44
N LYS A 57 -3.61 8.15 18.42
CA LYS A 57 -4.73 9.09 18.50
C LYS A 57 -4.77 10.03 17.30
N GLU A 58 -3.65 10.64 16.91
CA GLU A 58 -3.60 11.51 15.72
C GLU A 58 -3.93 10.74 14.43
N PHE A 59 -3.46 9.48 14.32
CA PHE A 59 -3.78 8.61 13.18
C PHE A 59 -5.28 8.28 13.13
N GLU A 60 -5.86 7.92 14.26
CA GLU A 60 -7.28 7.58 14.39
C GLU A 60 -8.18 8.79 14.12
N GLU A 61 -7.87 9.95 14.72
CA GLU A 61 -8.59 11.21 14.46
C GLU A 61 -8.57 11.57 12.97
N LEU A 62 -7.42 11.45 12.30
CA LEU A 62 -7.30 11.73 10.87
C LEU A 62 -8.20 10.81 10.00
N ILE A 63 -8.36 9.54 10.40
CA ILE A 63 -9.26 8.60 9.73
C ILE A 63 -10.72 9.02 9.93
N TYR A 64 -11.12 9.30 11.18
CA TYR A 64 -12.51 9.64 11.50
C TYR A 64 -12.95 11.00 10.93
N GLU A 65 -12.04 11.98 10.83
CA GLU A 65 -12.30 13.26 10.16
C GLU A 65 -12.52 13.12 8.64
N ASN A 66 -12.04 12.03 8.05
CA ASN A 66 -12.06 11.79 6.60
C ASN A 66 -12.80 10.49 6.25
N LEU A 67 -13.84 10.12 7.01
CA LEU A 67 -14.59 8.90 6.77
C LEU A 67 -15.15 8.84 5.33
N SER A 68 -14.82 7.74 4.67
CA SER A 68 -15.31 7.34 3.35
C SER A 68 -15.11 5.83 3.22
N GLU A 69 -15.68 5.20 2.19
CA GLU A 69 -15.54 3.76 1.98
C GLU A 69 -14.08 3.33 1.83
N ARG A 70 -13.26 4.13 1.16
CA ARG A 70 -11.82 3.92 1.03
C ARG A 70 -11.07 5.20 1.38
N ILE A 71 -10.15 5.09 2.33
CA ILE A 71 -9.35 6.21 2.83
C ILE A 71 -7.89 5.88 2.56
N ARG A 72 -7.21 6.72 1.79
CA ARG A 72 -5.76 6.61 1.55
C ARG A 72 -5.04 7.76 2.23
N ILE A 73 -4.10 7.42 3.12
CA ILE A 73 -3.28 8.39 3.83
C ILE A 73 -1.84 8.22 3.34
N VAL A 74 -1.25 9.30 2.82
CA VAL A 74 0.14 9.34 2.39
C VAL A 74 0.92 10.19 3.39
N TYR A 75 2.00 9.64 3.93
CA TYR A 75 2.92 10.33 4.81
C TYR A 75 4.21 10.67 4.08
N THR A 76 4.64 11.92 4.16
CA THR A 76 5.93 12.38 3.63
C THR A 76 6.75 13.10 4.70
N TYR A 77 8.04 13.30 4.44
CA TYR A 77 8.94 13.92 5.41
C TYR A 77 9.89 14.94 4.77
N THR A 78 9.74 16.20 5.18
CA THR A 78 10.58 17.34 4.77
C THR A 78 11.05 18.10 6.02
N GLY A 79 11.73 17.38 6.93
CA GLY A 79 12.11 17.90 8.26
C GLY A 79 10.98 17.87 9.30
N LYS A 80 9.74 17.69 8.85
CA LYS A 80 8.55 17.40 9.66
C LYS A 80 7.71 16.35 8.93
N LEU A 81 6.93 15.58 9.69
CA LEU A 81 5.99 14.61 9.13
C LEU A 81 4.78 15.37 8.57
N LEU A 82 4.42 15.08 7.32
CA LEU A 82 3.26 15.61 6.64
C LEU A 82 2.34 14.48 6.22
N SER A 83 1.03 14.71 6.24
CA SER A 83 0.02 13.72 5.84
C SER A 83 -0.94 14.28 4.80
N TYR A 84 -1.25 13.48 3.78
CA TYR A 84 -2.20 13.80 2.73
C TYR A 84 -3.26 12.71 2.67
N VAL A 85 -4.54 13.11 2.71
CA VAL A 85 -5.67 12.18 2.68
C VAL A 85 -6.37 12.27 1.33
N SER A 86 -6.60 11.13 0.70
CA SER A 86 -7.47 10.95 -0.45
C SER A 86 -8.59 9.99 -0.07
N ILE A 87 -9.82 10.35 -0.40
CA ILE A 87 -11.01 9.56 -0.10
C ILE A 87 -11.72 9.17 -1.39
N GLU A 88 -12.24 7.96 -1.43
CA GLU A 88 -12.93 7.39 -2.59
C GLU A 88 -14.15 6.59 -2.11
N ASN A 89 -15.32 6.90 -2.67
CA ASN A 89 -16.46 6.00 -2.61
C ASN A 89 -16.30 4.99 -3.73
N THR A 90 -16.57 3.73 -3.44
CA THR A 90 -16.45 2.65 -4.43
C THR A 90 -17.81 2.20 -4.88
N GLU A 91 -17.89 1.81 -6.14
CA GLU A 91 -19.08 1.16 -6.67
C GLU A 91 -19.09 -0.30 -6.20
N GLU A 92 -20.24 -0.78 -5.72
CA GLU A 92 -20.43 -2.20 -5.43
C GLU A 92 -20.31 -3.00 -6.73
N MET A 93 -19.24 -3.80 -6.84
CA MET A 93 -19.05 -4.75 -7.92
C MET A 93 -19.23 -6.18 -7.40
N LYS A 94 -20.20 -6.90 -7.96
CA LYS A 94 -20.26 -8.36 -7.81
C LYS A 94 -19.22 -8.99 -8.73
N ILE A 95 -18.17 -9.54 -8.12
CA ILE A 95 -17.08 -10.22 -8.83
C ILE A 95 -17.15 -11.69 -8.50
N GLU A 96 -17.45 -12.53 -9.49
CA GLU A 96 -17.40 -14.00 -9.35
C GLU A 96 -15.95 -14.50 -9.45
N TYR A 97 -15.21 -14.00 -10.45
CA TYR A 97 -13.80 -14.30 -10.64
C TYR A 97 -13.11 -13.15 -11.38
N VAL A 98 -11.79 -13.18 -11.37
CA VAL A 98 -10.93 -12.26 -12.12
C VAL A 98 -9.88 -13.05 -12.90
N LYS A 99 -9.46 -12.52 -14.06
CA LYS A 99 -8.31 -13.05 -14.78
C LYS A 99 -7.03 -12.43 -14.23
N ILE A 100 -5.99 -13.25 -14.08
CA ILE A 100 -4.66 -12.82 -13.68
C ILE A 100 -3.62 -13.44 -14.63
N ASP A 101 -2.47 -12.80 -14.76
CA ASP A 101 -1.33 -13.31 -15.51
C ASP A 101 -0.03 -13.09 -14.72
N PHE A 102 1.11 -13.54 -15.22
CA PHE A 102 2.42 -13.32 -14.62
C PHE A 102 3.17 -12.22 -15.35
N THR A 103 3.78 -11.32 -14.59
CA THR A 103 4.70 -10.33 -15.18
C THR A 103 6.12 -10.89 -15.28
N THR A 104 6.88 -10.38 -16.24
CA THR A 104 8.34 -10.63 -16.32
C THR A 104 9.12 -9.76 -15.32
N VAL A 105 8.51 -8.71 -14.77
CA VAL A 105 9.11 -7.85 -13.75
C VAL A 105 9.20 -8.62 -12.42
N ARG A 106 10.41 -8.72 -11.88
CA ARG A 106 10.64 -9.40 -10.60
C ARG A 106 10.31 -8.50 -9.43
N ARG A 107 9.79 -9.12 -8.37
CA ARG A 107 9.62 -8.45 -7.07
C ARG A 107 10.99 -8.03 -6.55
N ALA A 108 11.08 -6.81 -6.03
CA ALA A 108 12.30 -6.35 -5.39
C ALA A 108 12.71 -7.31 -4.27
N ASP A 109 13.98 -7.73 -4.30
CA ASP A 109 14.54 -8.71 -3.38
C ASP A 109 14.47 -8.21 -1.92
N PRO A 110 14.07 -9.04 -0.94
CA PRO A 110 14.03 -8.65 0.47
C PRO A 110 15.37 -8.14 1.02
N TRP A 111 16.51 -8.55 0.43
CA TRP A 111 17.83 -8.03 0.78
C TRP A 111 18.13 -6.65 0.20
N SER A 112 17.33 -6.21 -0.79
CA SER A 112 17.43 -4.87 -1.39
C SER A 112 16.48 -3.88 -0.73
N ILE A 113 15.23 -4.28 -0.49
CA ILE A 113 14.22 -3.46 0.16
C ILE A 113 13.37 -4.32 1.10
N PRO A 114 13.06 -3.86 2.32
CA PRO A 114 12.20 -4.62 3.22
C PRO A 114 10.86 -4.94 2.55
N PRO A 115 10.43 -6.20 2.54
CA PRO A 115 9.24 -6.63 1.79
C PRO A 115 7.95 -6.02 2.33
N ASP A 116 7.94 -5.64 3.61
CA ASP A 116 6.83 -5.05 4.35
C ASP A 116 6.90 -3.51 4.48
N LEU A 117 7.86 -2.86 3.81
CA LEU A 117 7.88 -1.41 3.66
C LEU A 117 6.81 -0.96 2.65
N LYS A 118 5.75 -0.31 3.14
CA LYS A 118 4.66 0.21 2.31
C LYS A 118 4.93 1.64 1.84
N SER A 119 5.78 1.77 0.81
CA SER A 119 6.21 3.07 0.26
C SER A 119 5.62 3.38 -1.12
N LEU A 120 5.59 4.67 -1.49
CA LEU A 120 5.21 5.10 -2.84
C LEU A 120 6.32 4.83 -3.87
N GLY A 121 7.58 4.76 -3.44
CA GLY A 121 8.75 4.53 -4.30
C GLY A 121 8.90 3.08 -4.77
N ARG A 122 7.90 2.55 -5.49
CA ARG A 122 7.85 1.17 -5.98
C ARG A 122 7.72 1.11 -7.51
N PRO A 123 8.78 1.50 -8.27
CA PRO A 123 8.75 1.46 -9.72
C PRO A 123 8.61 0.03 -10.25
N ASP A 124 9.08 -0.98 -9.51
CA ASP A 124 8.88 -2.39 -9.83
C ASP A 124 7.38 -2.75 -9.92
N ILE A 125 6.57 -2.29 -8.96
CA ILE A 125 5.11 -2.47 -8.99
C ILE A 125 4.48 -1.73 -10.17
N TYR A 126 4.92 -0.49 -10.46
CA TYR A 126 4.42 0.28 -11.59
C TYR A 126 4.71 -0.41 -12.92
N LEU A 127 5.95 -0.86 -13.13
CA LEU A 127 6.35 -1.59 -14.33
C LEU A 127 5.58 -2.91 -14.48
N ALA A 128 5.37 -3.65 -13.39
CA ALA A 128 4.54 -4.85 -13.41
C ALA A 128 3.11 -4.54 -13.88
N ARG A 129 2.49 -3.46 -13.40
CA ARG A 129 1.14 -3.05 -13.84
C ARG A 129 1.05 -2.73 -15.33
N LEU A 130 2.13 -2.25 -15.95
CA LEU A 130 2.15 -2.01 -17.39
C LEU A 130 2.03 -3.30 -18.21
N THR A 131 2.41 -4.46 -17.65
CA THR A 131 2.31 -5.76 -18.33
C THR A 131 0.94 -6.43 -18.15
N LYS A 132 -0.01 -5.76 -17.48
CA LYS A 132 -1.29 -6.37 -17.08
C LYS A 132 -2.21 -6.69 -18.25
N GLY A 133 -2.19 -5.88 -19.31
CA GLY A 133 -3.19 -5.98 -20.38
C GLY A 133 -4.61 -5.91 -19.83
N ASP A 134 -5.49 -6.78 -20.33
CA ASP A 134 -6.90 -6.88 -19.91
C ASP A 134 -7.10 -7.67 -18.60
N ASN A 135 -6.04 -8.20 -18.00
CA ASN A 135 -6.13 -8.93 -16.73
C ASN A 135 -6.48 -7.99 -15.58
N TYR A 136 -7.03 -8.50 -14.48
CA TYR A 136 -7.37 -7.71 -13.30
C TYR A 136 -6.14 -7.26 -12.52
N ASP A 137 -5.19 -8.18 -12.32
CA ASP A 137 -3.88 -7.97 -11.70
C ASP A 137 -2.85 -8.89 -12.37
N VAL A 138 -1.58 -8.68 -12.09
CA VAL A 138 -0.51 -9.61 -12.47
C VAL A 138 0.30 -10.04 -11.26
N VAL A 139 0.73 -11.30 -11.27
CA VAL A 139 1.54 -11.92 -10.24
C VAL A 139 3.01 -11.63 -10.52
N MET A 140 3.69 -11.11 -9.50
CA MET A 140 5.14 -10.91 -9.49
C MET A 140 5.81 -12.15 -8.90
N LEU A 141 6.93 -12.57 -9.52
CA LEU A 141 7.80 -13.61 -8.99
C LEU A 141 9.07 -13.00 -8.41
N GLY A 142 9.65 -13.67 -7.42
CA GLY A 142 10.96 -13.33 -6.86
C GLY A 142 12.11 -13.80 -7.75
N ASN A 143 13.33 -13.48 -7.34
CA ASN A 143 14.54 -13.76 -8.14
C ASN A 143 14.83 -15.25 -8.40
N LYS A 144 14.28 -16.16 -7.58
CA LYS A 144 14.42 -17.62 -7.77
C LYS A 144 13.18 -18.24 -8.45
N GLY A 145 12.27 -17.41 -8.99
CA GLY A 145 11.04 -17.86 -9.66
C GLY A 145 9.91 -18.25 -8.71
N GLN A 146 10.04 -18.03 -7.40
CA GLN A 146 8.99 -18.23 -6.42
C GLN A 146 7.87 -17.19 -6.59
N VAL A 147 6.62 -17.59 -6.32
CA VAL A 147 5.47 -16.67 -6.28
C VAL A 147 5.59 -15.75 -5.07
N CYS A 148 5.37 -14.45 -5.25
CA CYS A 148 5.38 -13.46 -4.16
C CYS A 148 3.97 -12.89 -3.91
N GLU A 149 3.55 -11.94 -4.74
CA GLU A 149 2.30 -11.20 -4.59
C GLU A 149 1.83 -10.65 -5.95
N GLY A 150 0.60 -10.17 -6.02
CA GLY A 150 0.12 -9.33 -7.11
C GLY A 150 0.64 -7.89 -6.99
N THR A 151 0.22 -6.99 -7.87
CA THR A 151 0.69 -5.60 -7.83
C THR A 151 0.00 -4.76 -6.74
N PHE A 152 -1.08 -5.27 -6.16
CA PHE A 152 -1.77 -4.65 -5.02
C PHE A 152 -2.41 -5.66 -4.06
N SER A 153 -2.15 -6.96 -4.24
CA SER A 153 -2.85 -8.04 -3.55
C SER A 153 -1.90 -9.15 -3.10
N ASN A 154 -2.10 -9.72 -1.91
CA ASN A 154 -1.45 -10.97 -1.53
C ASN A 154 -2.20 -12.17 -2.12
N ILE A 155 -1.50 -13.28 -2.32
CA ILE A 155 -2.03 -14.47 -3.01
C ILE A 155 -2.21 -15.61 -2.00
N PHE A 156 -3.36 -16.27 -2.07
CA PHE A 156 -3.69 -17.46 -1.29
C PHE A 156 -4.14 -18.58 -2.23
N LEU A 157 -3.52 -19.75 -2.12
CA LEU A 157 -3.88 -20.97 -2.82
C LEU A 157 -4.65 -21.90 -1.88
N VAL A 158 -5.85 -22.31 -2.31
CA VAL A 158 -6.63 -23.33 -1.62
C VAL A 158 -6.41 -24.68 -2.30
N LYS A 159 -5.90 -25.67 -1.56
CA LYS A 159 -5.67 -27.03 -2.07
C LYS A 159 -6.26 -28.06 -1.09
N GLY A 160 -7.41 -28.62 -1.43
CA GLY A 160 -8.17 -29.47 -0.51
C GLY A 160 -8.58 -28.68 0.73
N LYS A 161 -8.18 -29.17 1.92
CA LYS A 161 -8.44 -28.50 3.22
C LYS A 161 -7.29 -27.59 3.68
N LYS A 162 -6.35 -27.23 2.81
CA LYS A 162 -5.20 -26.39 3.15
C LYS A 162 -5.27 -25.04 2.43
N ILE A 163 -4.86 -24.00 3.14
CA ILE A 163 -4.58 -22.66 2.59
C ILE A 163 -3.07 -22.47 2.61
N ILE A 164 -2.51 -22.07 1.47
CA ILE A 164 -1.08 -21.86 1.26
C ILE A 164 -0.90 -20.44 0.76
N THR A 165 0.03 -19.68 1.33
CA THR A 165 0.38 -18.34 0.87
C THR A 165 1.90 -18.20 0.85
N PRO A 166 2.48 -17.39 -0.06
CA PRO A 166 3.91 -17.10 -0.04
C PRO A 166 4.40 -16.53 1.30
N SER A 167 5.65 -16.81 1.64
CA SER A 167 6.30 -16.21 2.81
C SER A 167 6.48 -14.70 2.62
N LEU A 168 6.48 -13.93 3.70
CA LEU A 168 6.86 -12.50 3.62
C LEU A 168 8.33 -12.30 3.21
N GLU A 169 9.14 -13.36 3.24
CA GLU A 169 10.54 -13.39 2.78
C GLU A 169 10.69 -13.82 1.31
N SER A 170 9.59 -14.04 0.60
CA SER A 170 9.61 -14.51 -0.81
C SER A 170 9.92 -13.43 -1.82
#